data_AF-A0A3M1VXI8-F1
#
_entry.id   AF-A0A3M1VXI8-F1
#
_cell.length_a   1.000
_cell.length_b   1.000
_cell.length_c   1.000
_cell.angle_alpha   90.00
_cell.angle_beta   90.00
_cell.angle_gamma   90.00
#
_symmetry.space_group_name_H-M   'P 1'
#
loop_
_entity.id
_entity.type
_entity.pdbx_description
1 polymer ?
#
loop_
_entity_poly.entity_id
_entity_poly.type
_entity_poly.pdbx_seq_one_letter_code
_entity_poly.pdbx_strand_id
1 'polypeptide(L)'
;MHPAPPARGPPGARTPATRPSVTIKGGGVGCAPGGRHGAGTRRTPPPDPRGFGGGRPGRRHRRSGRGLGDPRPVEAARLAPGPGGRPVGAAARRGVGAGPASGRRRRGAPPAAGHSRRAGGGGCGGSRPPLPALSDRRGASRHRAAGADRAAAWRLLSDLCAGRRFSWPQGASGPAVWHLAREHRLAARAGGRLAAGAGKLPSDLAEAFLRRHREVLGEQALFEEALGAIDRAAGEAGTEVVVLKGADLARRIYPSGERPHNDLDLLVRPEDAGGLWRRLASGGFAPEGPEPERRRDWFASTLRWRRAARVQVDLHWQLGTPGRTRWDAHRLFARAERWPGAEALHRLAAPDLAVHLASHAVSFHGASGRRIWWLDLFLLGDLLRSEAVRRRAREVGARVCLEAADLRARELFGGERSPRRGRAGLVARLGAAAERAGGGRAARWAVAALAVDRPGDLIRAVRHVAARPLRRLLA
;
A
#
# COMPACT_ATOMS: atom_id res chain seq x y z
N MET A 1 -31.50 54.08 -15.86
CA MET A 1 -30.89 53.98 -14.52
C MET A 1 -29.83 52.90 -14.55
N HIS A 2 -28.55 53.29 -14.64
CA HIS A 2 -27.40 52.38 -14.57
C HIS A 2 -26.78 52.47 -13.16
N PRO A 3 -26.35 51.34 -12.55
CA PRO A 3 -25.74 51.37 -11.23
C PRO A 3 -24.28 51.86 -11.31
N ALA A 4 -23.92 52.71 -10.35
CA ALA A 4 -22.59 53.28 -10.18
C ALA A 4 -21.54 52.23 -9.76
N PRO A 5 -20.26 52.40 -10.12
CA PRO A 5 -19.19 51.49 -9.71
C PRO A 5 -18.74 51.73 -8.26
N PRO A 6 -18.22 50.70 -7.56
CA PRO A 6 -17.82 50.82 -6.16
C PRO A 6 -16.48 51.57 -5.98
N ALA A 7 -16.40 52.30 -4.87
CA ALA A 7 -15.28 53.14 -4.46
C ALA A 7 -14.00 52.36 -4.17
N ARG A 8 -12.85 52.95 -4.53
CA ARG A 8 -11.50 52.44 -4.24
C ARG A 8 -11.15 52.72 -2.77
N GLY A 9 -10.73 51.67 -2.05
CA GLY A 9 -10.18 51.79 -0.70
C GLY A 9 -8.75 52.37 -0.67
N PRO A 10 -8.28 52.83 0.50
CA PRO A 10 -7.02 53.56 0.65
C PRO A 10 -5.77 52.65 0.59
N PRO A 11 -4.60 53.19 0.22
CA PRO A 11 -3.37 52.41 0.08
C PRO A 11 -2.77 52.05 1.45
N GLY A 12 -2.63 50.75 1.70
CA GLY A 12 -1.97 50.21 2.88
C GLY A 12 -0.45 50.42 2.87
N ALA A 13 0.06 50.87 4.01
CA ALA A 13 1.46 51.17 4.30
C ALA A 13 2.38 49.94 4.15
N ARG A 14 3.58 50.18 3.60
CA ARG A 14 4.69 49.22 3.50
C ARG A 14 5.41 49.11 4.85
N THR A 15 5.55 47.90 5.38
CA THR A 15 6.50 47.57 6.46
C THR A 15 7.77 46.93 5.88
N PRO A 16 8.97 47.26 6.39
CA PRO A 16 10.23 46.76 5.85
C PRO A 16 10.58 45.36 6.37
N ALA A 17 11.24 44.58 5.51
CA ALA A 17 11.76 43.26 5.79
C ALA A 17 13.07 43.32 6.60
N THR A 18 13.10 42.70 7.77
CA THR A 18 14.33 42.42 8.52
C THR A 18 14.79 40.98 8.25
N ARG A 19 15.96 40.84 7.63
CA ARG A 19 16.74 39.58 7.57
C ARG A 19 17.58 39.44 8.84
N PRO A 20 17.67 38.26 9.47
CA PRO A 20 18.77 37.97 10.37
C PRO A 20 19.94 37.35 9.58
N SER A 21 21.06 38.07 9.60
CA SER A 21 22.40 37.58 9.29
C SER A 21 22.94 36.80 10.48
N VAL A 22 23.31 35.53 10.27
CA VAL A 22 24.10 34.75 11.25
C VAL A 22 25.54 34.69 10.75
N THR A 23 26.41 35.35 11.50
CA THR A 23 27.87 35.28 11.38
C THR A 23 28.36 34.20 12.35
N ILE A 24 29.02 33.15 11.85
CA ILE A 24 29.84 32.27 12.70
C ILE A 24 31.30 32.53 12.35
N LYS A 25 32.02 33.04 13.35
CA LYS A 25 33.44 33.34 13.34
C LYS A 25 34.21 32.04 13.54
N GLY A 26 35.27 31.84 12.73
CA GLY A 26 36.15 30.68 12.82
C GLY A 26 37.13 30.73 13.98
N GLY A 27 37.72 29.56 14.26
CA GLY A 27 38.94 29.37 15.00
C GLY A 27 39.62 28.08 14.55
N GLY A 28 40.76 28.18 13.85
CA GLY A 28 41.82 27.15 13.86
C GLY A 28 42.48 27.12 15.24
N VAL A 29 43.39 26.23 15.63
CA VAL A 29 44.53 25.54 15.01
C VAL A 29 44.84 24.39 16.00
N GLY A 30 45.16 23.15 15.64
CA GLY A 30 46.51 22.71 15.28
C GLY A 30 46.87 21.31 15.83
N CYS A 31 47.72 20.63 15.05
CA CYS A 31 48.79 19.68 15.42
C CYS A 31 48.48 18.33 16.11
N ALA A 32 48.72 17.25 15.36
CA ALA A 32 49.24 15.95 15.82
C ALA A 32 50.73 16.10 16.26
N PRO A 33 51.41 15.15 16.97
CA PRO A 33 51.67 13.77 16.49
C PRO A 33 51.85 12.64 17.54
N GLY A 34 51.87 11.39 17.04
CA GLY A 34 52.54 10.20 17.64
C GLY A 34 51.73 9.40 18.68
N GLY A 35 51.76 8.07 18.75
CA GLY A 35 52.47 7.03 18.00
C GLY A 35 52.26 5.64 18.64
N ARG A 36 52.27 4.61 17.77
CA ARG A 36 52.80 3.23 17.92
C ARG A 36 52.19 2.15 18.87
N HIS A 37 52.13 0.94 18.25
CA HIS A 37 52.12 -0.45 18.75
C HIS A 37 50.80 -1.00 19.37
N GLY A 38 50.29 -2.21 19.02
CA GLY A 38 50.80 -3.29 18.19
C GLY A 38 49.83 -4.49 18.09
N ALA A 39 50.30 -5.55 17.42
CA ALA A 39 49.73 -6.91 17.25
C ALA A 39 48.43 -7.03 16.42
N GLY A 40 48.34 -7.75 15.30
CA GLY A 40 49.14 -8.87 14.81
C GLY A 40 48.33 -10.16 14.85
N THR A 41 47.38 -10.36 13.93
CA THR A 41 46.87 -11.71 13.60
C THR A 41 46.82 -11.89 12.08
N ARG A 42 47.66 -12.81 11.60
CA ARG A 42 47.77 -13.23 10.21
C ARG A 42 46.49 -13.99 9.82
N ARG A 43 45.78 -13.52 8.79
CA ARG A 43 44.83 -14.34 8.03
C ARG A 43 45.42 -14.57 6.65
N THR A 44 45.55 -15.85 6.31
CA THR A 44 45.97 -16.37 5.01
C THR A 44 45.03 -15.91 3.89
N PRO A 45 45.55 -15.52 2.72
CA PRO A 45 44.72 -15.26 1.54
C PRO A 45 44.29 -16.57 0.87
N PRO A 46 43.10 -16.63 0.24
CA PRO A 46 42.69 -17.77 -0.57
C PRO A 46 43.44 -17.78 -1.93
N PRO A 47 43.55 -18.95 -2.58
CA PRO A 47 44.33 -19.11 -3.81
C PRO A 47 43.68 -18.43 -5.03
N ASP A 48 44.56 -17.88 -5.87
CA ASP A 48 44.30 -17.27 -7.18
C ASP A 48 43.90 -18.33 -8.21
N PRO A 49 42.73 -18.22 -8.88
CA PRO A 49 42.41 -19.08 -10.01
C PRO A 49 42.82 -18.39 -11.31
N ARG A 50 44.07 -18.58 -11.72
CA ARG A 50 44.47 -18.38 -13.13
C ARG A 50 44.97 -19.67 -13.72
N GLY A 51 44.26 -20.12 -14.75
CA GLY A 51 44.74 -21.15 -15.66
C GLY A 51 43.68 -21.50 -16.69
N PHE A 52 43.54 -20.71 -17.75
CA PHE A 52 43.34 -21.21 -19.11
C PHE A 52 43.65 -20.07 -20.09
N GLY A 53 44.65 -20.31 -20.94
CA GLY A 53 45.15 -19.36 -21.91
C GLY A 53 44.54 -19.52 -23.30
N GLY A 54 44.95 -18.59 -24.16
CA GLY A 54 45.10 -18.81 -25.61
C GLY A 54 44.00 -18.22 -26.49
N GLY A 55 44.36 -17.27 -27.38
CA GLY A 55 43.63 -17.08 -28.64
C GLY A 55 43.50 -15.67 -29.23
N ARG A 56 44.64 -15.06 -29.65
CA ARG A 56 44.90 -14.14 -30.79
C ARG A 56 43.97 -12.94 -31.18
N PRO A 57 44.56 -11.89 -31.82
CA PRO A 57 43.96 -10.57 -31.96
C PRO A 57 43.28 -10.34 -33.32
N GLY A 58 42.24 -9.49 -33.36
CA GLY A 58 41.55 -9.15 -34.60
C GLY A 58 40.77 -7.84 -34.56
N ARG A 59 41.30 -6.85 -35.31
CA ARG A 59 40.61 -5.74 -36.00
C ARG A 59 39.96 -4.62 -35.18
N ARG A 60 40.68 -3.50 -35.15
CA ARG A 60 40.19 -2.14 -34.89
C ARG A 60 39.21 -1.71 -36.00
N HIS A 61 37.99 -1.33 -35.64
CA HIS A 61 37.19 -0.41 -36.42
C HIS A 61 36.97 0.88 -35.63
N ARG A 62 37.60 1.95 -36.12
CA ARG A 62 37.24 3.33 -35.80
C ARG A 62 35.82 3.59 -36.30
N ARG A 63 34.90 4.02 -35.42
CA ARG A 63 33.74 4.84 -35.81
C ARG A 63 33.58 6.00 -34.84
N SER A 64 33.91 7.16 -35.39
CA SER A 64 33.37 8.50 -35.17
C SER A 64 32.33 8.67 -34.05
N GLY A 65 32.67 9.53 -33.10
CA GLY A 65 31.75 10.06 -32.10
C GLY A 65 30.65 10.94 -32.71
N ARG A 66 29.48 10.85 -32.10
CA ARG A 66 28.48 11.94 -32.06
C ARG A 66 28.09 12.11 -30.60
N GLY A 67 28.31 13.33 -30.10
CA GLY A 67 27.99 13.72 -28.74
C GLY A 67 26.50 13.56 -28.44
N LEU A 68 26.21 12.92 -27.31
CA LEU A 68 24.89 12.95 -26.70
C LEU A 68 24.90 14.09 -25.69
N GLY A 69 24.10 15.11 -25.96
CA GLY A 69 23.90 16.24 -25.06
C GLY A 69 23.22 15.82 -23.76
N ASP A 70 23.56 16.54 -22.70
CA ASP A 70 23.01 16.40 -21.36
C ASP A 70 21.46 16.43 -21.35
N PRO A 71 20.80 15.47 -20.70
CA PRO A 71 19.38 15.56 -20.45
C PRO A 71 19.09 16.62 -19.37
N ARG A 72 18.40 17.70 -19.75
CA ARG A 72 17.86 18.70 -18.82
C ARG A 72 16.94 18.01 -17.78
N PRO A 73 16.93 18.46 -16.51
CA PRO A 73 16.04 17.93 -15.50
C PRO A 73 14.58 18.26 -15.85
N VAL A 74 13.72 17.24 -15.77
CA VAL A 74 12.26 17.37 -15.94
C VAL A 74 11.69 17.90 -14.62
N GLU A 75 11.11 19.10 -14.65
CA GLU A 75 10.35 19.65 -13.52
C GLU A 75 9.19 18.70 -13.15
N ALA A 76 9.21 18.22 -11.90
CA ALA A 76 8.13 17.44 -11.34
C ALA A 76 6.90 18.35 -11.13
N ALA A 77 5.80 18.03 -11.81
CA ALA A 77 4.50 18.66 -11.56
C ALA A 77 4.12 18.47 -10.08
N ARG A 78 4.16 19.58 -9.32
CA ARG A 78 3.70 19.61 -7.93
C ARG A 78 2.20 19.38 -7.92
N LEU A 79 1.75 18.29 -7.30
CA LEU A 79 0.35 18.14 -6.89
C LEU A 79 0.03 19.29 -5.92
N ALA A 80 -0.91 20.15 -6.29
CA ALA A 80 -1.32 21.26 -5.44
C ALA A 80 -1.86 20.73 -4.10
N PRO A 81 -1.44 21.27 -2.95
CA PRO A 81 -2.05 20.93 -1.68
C PRO A 81 -3.52 21.35 -1.70
N GLY A 82 -4.41 20.42 -1.34
CA GLY A 82 -5.82 20.74 -1.11
C GLY A 82 -5.97 21.78 0.02
N PRO A 83 -7.11 22.49 0.10
CA PRO A 83 -7.31 23.56 1.06
C PRO A 83 -7.18 23.03 2.49
N GLY A 84 -6.15 23.52 3.19
CA GLY A 84 -5.84 23.15 4.56
C GLY A 84 -6.93 23.59 5.53
N GLY A 85 -7.46 22.63 6.29
CA GLY A 85 -8.24 22.92 7.50
C GLY A 85 -7.33 23.58 8.54
N ARG A 86 -7.82 24.67 9.13
CA ARG A 86 -7.15 25.37 10.24
C ARG A 86 -6.96 24.42 11.44
N PRO A 87 -5.83 24.49 12.16
CA PRO A 87 -5.68 23.77 13.41
C PRO A 87 -6.61 24.36 14.48
N VAL A 88 -7.36 23.49 15.15
CA VAL A 88 -8.14 23.83 16.35
C VAL A 88 -7.15 23.97 17.50
N GLY A 89 -7.17 25.14 18.15
CA GLY A 89 -6.28 25.50 19.24
C GLY A 89 -6.38 24.57 20.44
N ALA A 90 -5.22 24.26 21.02
CA ALA A 90 -5.07 23.53 22.26
C ALA A 90 -5.62 24.35 23.44
N ALA A 91 -6.64 23.82 24.11
CA ALA A 91 -7.12 24.34 25.39
C ALA A 91 -6.19 23.89 26.53
N ALA A 92 -5.84 24.86 27.37
CA ALA A 92 -4.96 24.73 28.52
C ALA A 92 -5.45 23.67 29.53
N ARG A 93 -4.53 22.78 29.94
CA ARG A 93 -4.72 21.90 31.09
C ARG A 93 -4.41 22.68 32.37
N ARG A 94 -5.42 22.87 33.22
CA ARG A 94 -5.23 23.23 34.63
C ARG A 94 -4.81 21.98 35.41
N GLY A 95 -3.81 22.14 36.26
CA GLY A 95 -3.20 21.08 37.05
C GLY A 95 -4.09 20.57 38.17
N VAL A 96 -3.84 19.32 38.56
CA VAL A 96 -4.31 18.74 39.82
C VAL A 96 -3.17 17.91 40.43
N GLY A 97 -2.71 18.40 41.59
CA GLY A 97 -2.31 17.66 42.79
C GLY A 97 -1.44 16.41 42.66
N ALA A 98 -0.17 16.55 43.04
CA ALA A 98 0.65 15.46 43.55
C ALA A 98 0.26 15.15 45.01
N GLY A 99 0.14 13.87 45.35
CA GLY A 99 0.06 13.35 46.72
C GLY A 99 0.73 11.99 46.78
N PRO A 100 1.59 11.70 47.78
CA PRO A 100 2.42 10.50 47.81
C PRO A 100 1.76 9.37 48.60
N ALA A 101 1.96 8.12 48.18
CA ALA A 101 1.79 6.98 49.07
C ALA A 101 2.71 5.82 48.67
N SER A 102 3.61 5.54 49.61
CA SER A 102 4.45 4.37 49.77
C SER A 102 3.70 3.03 49.71
N GLY A 103 4.37 1.98 49.20
CA GLY A 103 3.87 0.61 49.35
C GLY A 103 4.78 -0.47 48.76
N ARG A 104 5.83 -0.86 49.51
CA ARG A 104 6.57 -2.12 49.30
C ARG A 104 5.64 -3.33 49.45
N ARG A 105 5.78 -4.34 48.57
CA ARG A 105 5.69 -5.81 48.85
C ARG A 105 6.06 -6.57 47.57
N ARG A 106 7.23 -7.22 47.54
CA ARG A 106 7.51 -8.64 47.80
C ARG A 106 7.12 -9.60 46.65
N ARG A 107 8.21 -10.16 46.11
CA ARG A 107 8.44 -11.40 45.35
C ARG A 107 7.36 -12.49 45.47
N GLY A 108 7.10 -13.14 44.34
CA GLY A 108 6.49 -14.47 44.25
C GLY A 108 6.56 -14.99 42.82
N ALA A 109 7.57 -15.83 42.53
CA ALA A 109 7.61 -16.64 41.32
C ALA A 109 6.73 -17.88 41.52
N PRO A 110 6.10 -18.43 40.46
CA PRO A 110 5.68 -19.82 40.47
C PRO A 110 6.48 -20.71 39.50
N PRO A 111 6.55 -22.02 39.78
CA PRO A 111 7.52 -22.94 39.19
C PRO A 111 7.07 -23.55 37.86
N ALA A 112 8.05 -24.17 37.20
CA ALA A 112 7.89 -25.03 36.03
C ALA A 112 7.52 -26.48 36.40
N ALA A 113 7.09 -27.20 35.36
CA ALA A 113 7.00 -28.65 35.16
C ALA A 113 5.63 -29.32 35.39
N GLY A 114 5.26 -30.16 34.41
CA GLY A 114 4.12 -31.08 34.47
C GLY A 114 3.78 -31.68 33.11
N HIS A 115 4.47 -32.75 32.72
CA HIS A 115 4.03 -33.66 31.66
C HIS A 115 2.69 -34.32 32.02
N SER A 116 1.80 -34.50 31.04
CA SER A 116 0.73 -35.50 31.12
C SER A 116 0.34 -36.01 29.73
N ARG A 117 0.02 -37.30 29.70
CA ARG A 117 -0.15 -38.19 28.56
C ARG A 117 -1.58 -38.14 27.98
N ARG A 118 -1.67 -38.68 26.76
CA ARG A 118 -2.81 -39.24 26.01
C ARG A 118 -4.13 -39.51 26.78
N ALA A 119 -5.23 -39.07 26.17
CA ALA A 119 -6.50 -39.79 25.95
C ALA A 119 -7.24 -39.00 24.83
N GLY A 120 -7.80 -39.57 23.76
CA GLY A 120 -8.80 -40.62 23.75
C GLY A 120 -10.19 -39.99 23.71
N GLY A 121 -10.76 -39.78 22.52
CA GLY A 121 -12.13 -39.29 22.32
C GLY A 121 -12.32 -38.97 20.84
N GLY A 122 -13.28 -39.52 20.11
CA GLY A 122 -14.58 -40.05 20.47
C GLY A 122 -15.48 -39.59 19.33
N GLY A 123 -15.69 -40.46 18.35
CA GLY A 123 -16.45 -40.15 17.14
C GLY A 123 -17.93 -40.02 17.48
N CYS A 124 -18.53 -38.88 17.15
CA CYS A 124 -19.98 -38.70 17.16
C CYS A 124 -20.45 -38.59 15.71
N GLY A 125 -20.88 -39.71 15.15
CA GLY A 125 -21.67 -39.77 13.93
C GLY A 125 -23.09 -39.28 14.23
N GLY A 126 -23.44 -38.11 13.71
CA GLY A 126 -24.81 -37.61 13.66
C GLY A 126 -25.30 -37.65 12.21
N SER A 127 -26.19 -38.57 11.91
CA SER A 127 -26.95 -38.66 10.67
C SER A 127 -27.79 -37.38 10.48
N ARG A 128 -27.57 -36.67 9.37
CA ARG A 128 -28.43 -35.56 8.95
C ARG A 128 -29.73 -36.11 8.34
N PRO A 129 -30.90 -35.55 8.67
CA PRO A 129 -32.14 -35.91 7.97
C PRO A 129 -32.12 -35.35 6.54
N PRO A 130 -32.80 -36.01 5.57
CA PRO A 130 -32.91 -35.49 4.22
C PRO A 130 -33.77 -34.22 4.21
N LEU A 131 -33.30 -33.18 3.53
CA LEU A 131 -34.09 -31.97 3.29
C LEU A 131 -35.24 -32.28 2.32
N PRO A 132 -36.45 -31.75 2.54
CA PRO A 132 -37.56 -31.97 1.63
C PRO A 132 -37.33 -31.20 0.32
N ALA A 133 -37.53 -31.89 -0.81
CA ALA A 133 -37.52 -31.28 -2.13
C ALA A 133 -38.77 -30.40 -2.30
N LEU A 134 -38.60 -29.09 -2.13
CA LEU A 134 -39.59 -28.08 -2.50
C LEU A 134 -39.20 -27.46 -3.84
N SER A 135 -40.09 -27.57 -4.83
CA SER A 135 -39.97 -26.92 -6.13
C SER A 135 -40.15 -25.40 -5.97
N ASP A 136 -39.01 -24.70 -5.98
CA ASP A 136 -38.89 -23.36 -5.42
C ASP A 136 -39.08 -22.25 -6.48
N ARG A 137 -40.33 -21.84 -6.72
CA ARG A 137 -40.63 -20.56 -7.41
C ARG A 137 -40.49 -19.34 -6.48
N ARG A 138 -40.40 -19.52 -5.16
CA ARG A 138 -40.25 -18.41 -4.17
C ARG A 138 -38.80 -17.96 -3.99
N GLY A 139 -37.83 -18.85 -4.21
CA GLY A 139 -36.39 -18.53 -4.18
C GLY A 139 -35.96 -17.49 -5.21
N ALA A 140 -36.51 -17.55 -6.45
CA ALA A 140 -36.17 -16.60 -7.52
C ALA A 140 -36.61 -15.15 -7.22
N SER A 141 -37.66 -14.96 -6.41
CA SER A 141 -38.09 -13.61 -5.97
C SER A 141 -37.16 -13.05 -4.89
N ARG A 142 -36.77 -13.88 -3.90
CA ARG A 142 -35.82 -13.48 -2.85
C ARG A 142 -34.43 -13.15 -3.39
N HIS A 143 -33.93 -13.92 -4.35
CA HIS A 143 -32.65 -13.61 -5.01
C HIS A 143 -32.71 -12.31 -5.83
N ARG A 144 -33.83 -12.01 -6.49
CA ARG A 144 -34.02 -10.75 -7.23
C ARG A 144 -34.12 -9.53 -6.32
N ALA A 145 -34.89 -9.63 -5.23
CA ALA A 145 -35.00 -8.55 -4.23
C ALA A 145 -33.64 -8.25 -3.57
N ALA A 146 -32.90 -9.30 -3.17
CA ALA A 146 -31.55 -9.14 -2.63
C ALA A 146 -30.57 -8.52 -3.66
N GLY A 147 -30.76 -8.82 -4.95
CA GLY A 147 -29.98 -8.23 -6.04
C GLY A 147 -30.25 -6.73 -6.24
N ALA A 148 -31.53 -6.32 -6.22
CA ALA A 148 -31.92 -4.93 -6.38
C ALA A 148 -31.43 -4.05 -5.21
N ASP A 149 -31.60 -4.52 -3.98
CA ASP A 149 -31.10 -3.86 -2.77
C ASP A 149 -29.56 -3.70 -2.83
N ARG A 150 -28.84 -4.76 -3.20
CA ARG A 150 -27.38 -4.70 -3.35
C ARG A 150 -26.94 -3.68 -4.41
N ALA A 151 -27.65 -3.55 -5.53
CA ALA A 151 -27.34 -2.58 -6.57
C ALA A 151 -27.60 -1.13 -6.12
N ALA A 152 -28.72 -0.88 -5.44
CA ALA A 152 -29.04 0.42 -4.87
C ALA A 152 -28.02 0.84 -3.81
N ALA A 153 -27.67 -0.08 -2.91
CA ALA A 153 -26.64 0.11 -1.90
C ALA A 153 -25.26 0.40 -2.51
N TRP A 154 -24.90 -0.25 -3.62
CA TRP A 154 -23.67 0.04 -4.33
C TRP A 154 -23.63 1.42 -4.93
N ARG A 155 -24.70 1.84 -5.62
CA ARG A 155 -24.79 3.17 -6.20
C ARG A 155 -24.59 4.25 -5.14
N LEU A 156 -25.27 4.10 -4.00
CA LEU A 156 -25.12 4.98 -2.85
C LEU A 156 -23.65 5.07 -2.38
N LEU A 157 -23.00 3.92 -2.16
CA LEU A 157 -21.61 3.88 -1.67
C LEU A 157 -20.61 4.47 -2.68
N SER A 158 -20.81 4.20 -3.98
CA SER A 158 -19.98 4.76 -5.04
C SER A 158 -20.08 6.28 -5.08
N ASP A 159 -21.30 6.83 -5.02
CA ASP A 159 -21.54 8.28 -5.03
C ASP A 159 -20.93 8.94 -3.78
N LEU A 160 -21.23 8.41 -2.59
CA LEU A 160 -20.71 8.91 -1.33
C LEU A 160 -19.17 8.89 -1.27
N CYS A 161 -18.53 7.78 -1.66
CA CYS A 161 -17.07 7.66 -1.58
C CYS A 161 -16.33 8.49 -2.64
N ALA A 162 -16.94 8.68 -3.81
CA ALA A 162 -16.43 9.55 -4.87
C ALA A 162 -16.67 11.05 -4.57
N GLY A 163 -17.36 11.38 -3.47
CA GLY A 163 -17.65 12.77 -3.10
C GLY A 163 -18.76 13.41 -3.93
N ARG A 164 -19.61 12.62 -4.58
CA ARG A 164 -20.81 13.12 -5.23
C ARG A 164 -21.93 13.32 -4.21
N ARG A 165 -22.79 14.30 -4.50
CA ARG A 165 -24.07 14.42 -3.83
C ARG A 165 -24.91 13.18 -4.15
N PHE A 166 -25.64 12.70 -3.15
CA PHE A 166 -26.52 11.55 -3.30
C PHE A 166 -27.84 11.82 -2.56
N SER A 167 -28.88 11.12 -2.96
CA SER A 167 -30.09 10.93 -2.18
C SER A 167 -30.20 9.45 -1.78
N TRP A 168 -30.89 9.17 -0.68
CA TRP A 168 -31.16 7.80 -0.28
C TRP A 168 -31.96 7.09 -1.39
N PRO A 169 -31.41 6.04 -2.04
CA PRO A 169 -32.09 5.43 -3.16
C PRO A 169 -33.27 4.59 -2.69
N GLN A 170 -34.38 4.65 -3.42
CA GLN A 170 -35.51 3.75 -3.19
C GLN A 170 -35.05 2.29 -3.28
N GLY A 171 -35.47 1.48 -2.32
CA GLY A 171 -35.13 0.06 -2.25
C GLY A 171 -33.78 -0.29 -1.61
N ALA A 172 -32.97 0.70 -1.19
CA ALA A 172 -31.78 0.41 -0.39
C ALA A 172 -32.13 0.14 1.07
N SER A 173 -31.51 -0.89 1.64
CA SER A 173 -31.57 -1.26 3.04
C SER A 173 -30.33 -0.80 3.79
N GLY A 174 -30.50 -0.16 4.96
CA GLY A 174 -29.39 0.24 5.84
C GLY A 174 -28.41 -0.89 6.14
N PRO A 175 -28.88 -2.07 6.59
CA PRO A 175 -28.06 -3.26 6.77
C PRO A 175 -27.25 -3.68 5.53
N ALA A 176 -27.83 -3.64 4.33
CA ALA A 176 -27.13 -4.00 3.10
C ALA A 176 -26.01 -2.99 2.77
N VAL A 177 -26.30 -1.69 2.89
CA VAL A 177 -25.32 -0.62 2.71
C VAL A 177 -24.14 -0.78 3.68
N TRP A 178 -24.42 -1.01 4.97
CA TRP A 178 -23.40 -1.23 5.98
C TRP A 178 -22.55 -2.47 5.70
N HIS A 179 -23.19 -3.59 5.37
CA HIS A 179 -22.50 -4.85 5.07
C HIS A 179 -21.51 -4.70 3.91
N LEU A 180 -21.97 -4.14 2.78
CA LEU A 180 -21.13 -3.92 1.59
C LEU A 180 -19.99 -2.95 1.88
N ALA A 181 -20.26 -1.87 2.63
CA ALA A 181 -19.24 -0.91 2.99
C ALA A 181 -18.13 -1.53 3.86
N ARG A 182 -18.47 -2.46 4.77
CA ARG A 182 -17.48 -3.20 5.57
C ARG A 182 -16.72 -4.21 4.73
N GLU A 183 -17.42 -5.04 3.96
CA GLU A 183 -16.85 -6.07 3.08
C GLU A 183 -15.77 -5.47 2.16
N HIS A 184 -16.08 -4.32 1.58
CA HIS A 184 -15.20 -3.64 0.62
C HIS A 184 -14.37 -2.51 1.21
N ARG A 185 -14.36 -2.37 2.54
CA ARG A 185 -13.55 -1.41 3.31
C ARG A 185 -13.77 0.06 2.94
N LEU A 186 -15.01 0.43 2.62
CA LEU A 186 -15.43 1.79 2.31
C LEU A 186 -16.05 2.51 3.52
N ALA A 187 -16.36 1.80 4.61
CA ALA A 187 -17.12 2.36 5.73
C ALA A 187 -16.46 3.60 6.36
N ALA A 188 -15.14 3.59 6.58
CA ALA A 188 -14.45 4.73 7.18
C ALA A 188 -14.40 5.95 6.24
N ARG A 189 -14.23 5.72 4.94
CA ARG A 189 -14.34 6.76 3.90
C ARG A 189 -15.73 7.37 3.87
N ALA A 190 -16.79 6.55 3.91
CA ALA A 190 -18.16 7.02 4.01
C ALA A 190 -18.36 7.89 5.28
N GLY A 191 -17.84 7.46 6.42
CA GLY A 191 -17.88 8.22 7.67
C GLY A 191 -17.20 9.59 7.59
N GLY A 192 -15.98 9.65 7.04
CA GLY A 192 -15.29 10.93 6.84
C GLY A 192 -16.05 11.89 5.91
N ARG A 193 -16.69 11.35 4.86
CA ARG A 193 -17.54 12.14 3.95
C ARG A 193 -18.80 12.67 4.64
N LEU A 194 -19.42 11.88 5.50
CA LEU A 194 -20.58 12.32 6.29
C LEU A 194 -20.17 13.39 7.32
N ALA A 195 -19.02 13.22 7.98
CA ALA A 195 -18.47 14.23 8.88
C ALA A 195 -18.19 15.56 8.15
N ALA A 196 -17.85 15.50 6.86
CA ALA A 196 -17.69 16.65 5.99
C ALA A 196 -19.00 17.16 5.34
N GLY A 197 -20.17 16.60 5.71
CA GLY A 197 -21.47 17.07 5.23
C GLY A 197 -21.91 16.58 3.85
N ALA A 198 -21.36 15.47 3.34
CA ALA A 198 -21.63 14.98 1.97
C ALA A 198 -23.07 14.48 1.71
N GLY A 199 -23.95 14.46 2.71
CA GLY A 199 -25.36 14.08 2.55
C GLY A 199 -26.01 13.65 3.86
N LYS A 200 -27.26 13.21 3.78
CA LYS A 200 -28.03 12.67 4.92
C LYS A 200 -28.28 11.18 4.72
N LEU A 201 -28.03 10.39 5.77
CA LEU A 201 -28.38 8.97 5.87
C LEU A 201 -29.35 8.78 7.05
N PRO A 202 -30.04 7.62 7.15
CA PRO A 202 -30.64 7.18 8.41
C PRO A 202 -29.64 7.33 9.58
N SER A 203 -30.12 7.81 10.73
CA SER A 203 -29.26 8.26 11.83
C SER A 203 -28.41 7.13 12.41
N ASP A 204 -28.98 5.95 12.55
CA ASP A 204 -28.31 4.73 12.99
C ASP A 204 -27.14 4.33 12.06
N LEU A 205 -27.38 4.37 10.75
CA LEU A 205 -26.37 4.07 9.74
C LEU A 205 -25.28 5.15 9.70
N ALA A 206 -25.66 6.43 9.80
CA ALA A 206 -24.72 7.53 9.88
C ALA A 206 -23.79 7.40 11.09
N GLU A 207 -24.35 7.07 12.27
CA GLU A 207 -23.59 6.85 13.49
C GLU A 207 -22.61 5.68 13.33
N ALA A 208 -23.02 4.58 12.70
CA ALA A 208 -22.14 3.43 12.44
C ALA A 208 -20.93 3.82 11.56
N PHE A 209 -21.15 4.61 10.50
CA PHE A 209 -20.06 5.10 9.66
C PHE A 209 -19.12 6.07 10.39
N LEU A 210 -19.67 7.01 11.16
CA LEU A 210 -18.88 7.95 11.96
C LEU A 210 -18.04 7.23 13.03
N ARG A 211 -18.61 6.23 13.70
CA ARG A 211 -17.90 5.36 14.65
C ARG A 211 -16.71 4.69 13.95
N ARG A 212 -16.93 4.08 12.78
CA ARG A 212 -15.85 3.41 12.05
C ARG A 212 -14.76 4.38 11.57
N HIS A 213 -15.12 5.61 11.17
CA HIS A 213 -14.13 6.65 10.84
C HIS A 213 -13.22 6.98 12.04
N ARG A 214 -13.80 7.15 13.23
CA ARG A 214 -13.04 7.38 14.47
C ARG A 214 -12.14 6.19 14.85
N GLU A 215 -12.61 4.96 14.66
CA GLU A 215 -11.78 3.77 14.88
C GLU A 215 -10.57 3.76 13.95
N VAL A 216 -10.75 4.07 12.66
CA VAL A 216 -9.63 4.11 11.70
C VAL A 216 -8.66 5.24 12.01
N LEU A 217 -9.10 6.37 12.55
CA LEU A 217 -8.19 7.41 13.08
C LEU A 217 -7.28 6.85 14.18
N GLY A 218 -7.86 6.10 15.13
CA GLY A 218 -7.08 5.44 16.18
C GLY A 218 -6.12 4.38 15.64
N GLU A 219 -6.57 3.56 14.68
CA GLU A 219 -5.73 2.58 13.98
C GLU A 219 -4.54 3.26 13.28
N GLN A 220 -4.78 4.37 12.57
CA GLN A 220 -3.73 5.12 11.88
C GLN A 220 -2.67 5.69 12.82
N ALA A 221 -3.05 6.13 14.03
CA ALA A 221 -2.08 6.56 15.03
C ALA A 221 -1.12 5.43 15.45
N LEU A 222 -1.63 4.19 15.58
CA LEU A 222 -0.79 3.02 15.87
C LEU A 222 0.15 2.69 14.71
N PHE A 223 -0.30 2.85 13.46
CA PHE A 223 0.55 2.67 12.28
C PHE A 223 1.65 3.73 12.19
N GLU A 224 1.38 4.99 12.54
CA GLU A 224 2.41 6.04 12.58
C GLU A 224 3.42 5.79 13.71
N GLU A 225 3.01 5.30 14.89
CA GLU A 225 3.93 4.87 15.95
C GLU A 225 4.85 3.73 15.45
N ALA A 226 4.28 2.75 14.74
CA ALA A 226 5.02 1.65 14.16
C ALA A 226 6.01 2.12 13.07
N LEU A 227 5.60 3.04 12.19
CA LEU A 227 6.48 3.64 11.18
C LEU A 227 7.64 4.39 11.83
N GLY A 228 7.42 5.09 12.93
CA GLY A 228 8.50 5.73 13.68
C GLY A 228 9.49 4.72 14.29
N ALA A 229 9.02 3.54 14.71
CA ALA A 229 9.91 2.46 15.16
C ALA A 229 10.69 1.83 13.98
N ILE A 230 10.04 1.66 12.82
CA ILE A 230 10.67 1.15 11.60
C ILE A 230 11.73 2.12 11.09
N ASP A 231 11.46 3.44 11.09
CA ASP A 231 12.41 4.47 10.66
C ASP A 231 13.70 4.42 11.47
N ARG A 232 13.59 4.32 12.81
CA ARG A 232 14.76 4.18 13.70
C ARG A 232 15.52 2.88 13.42
N ALA A 233 14.82 1.74 13.34
CA ALA A 233 15.46 0.46 13.06
C ALA A 233 16.17 0.42 11.70
N ALA A 234 15.60 1.09 10.70
CA ALA A 234 16.17 1.24 9.38
C ALA A 234 17.40 2.16 9.38
N GLY A 235 17.33 3.28 10.10
CA GLY A 235 18.47 4.18 10.31
C GLY A 235 19.66 3.49 10.99
N GLU A 236 19.41 2.73 12.06
CA GLU A 236 20.43 1.92 12.75
C GLU A 236 21.02 0.80 11.88
N ALA A 237 20.25 0.31 10.90
CA ALA A 237 20.71 -0.67 9.91
C ALA A 237 21.50 -0.04 8.76
N GLY A 238 21.43 1.29 8.57
CA GLY A 238 21.86 1.95 7.34
C GLY A 238 21.05 1.52 6.12
N THR A 239 19.79 1.13 6.31
CA THR A 239 18.90 0.62 5.26
C THR A 239 17.85 1.66 4.88
N GLU A 240 17.66 1.90 3.60
CA GLU A 240 16.51 2.67 3.11
C GLU A 240 15.28 1.77 2.97
N VAL A 241 14.11 2.28 3.35
CA VAL A 241 12.84 1.54 3.28
C VAL A 241 11.80 2.35 2.53
N VAL A 242 11.15 1.75 1.54
CA VAL A 242 10.04 2.38 0.80
C VAL A 242 8.71 1.89 1.37
N VAL A 243 7.91 2.80 1.94
CA VAL A 243 6.54 2.54 2.39
C VAL A 243 5.61 2.44 1.18
N LEU A 244 4.80 1.37 1.13
CA LEU A 244 3.93 1.06 0.01
C LEU A 244 2.43 1.18 0.37
N LYS A 245 1.62 1.23 -0.68
CA LYS A 245 0.17 0.98 -0.67
C LYS A 245 -0.58 1.74 0.43
N GLY A 246 -1.22 1.03 1.36
CA GLY A 246 -2.24 1.56 2.26
C GLY A 246 -1.75 2.72 3.11
N ALA A 247 -0.54 2.62 3.67
CA ALA A 247 0.07 3.65 4.49
C ALA A 247 0.45 4.90 3.67
N ASP A 248 1.11 4.73 2.51
CA ASP A 248 1.42 5.85 1.60
C ASP A 248 0.13 6.54 1.13
N LEU A 249 -0.85 5.77 0.66
CA LEU A 249 -2.13 6.31 0.17
C LEU A 249 -2.90 7.06 1.27
N ALA A 250 -2.94 6.51 2.49
CA ALA A 250 -3.62 7.15 3.62
C ALA A 250 -3.06 8.56 3.90
N ARG A 251 -1.75 8.75 3.73
CA ARG A 251 -1.10 10.05 3.95
C ARG A 251 -1.10 10.94 2.69
N ARG A 252 -1.07 10.34 1.50
CA ARG A 252 -0.89 11.07 0.24
C ARG A 252 -2.19 11.63 -0.34
N ILE A 253 -3.28 10.85 -0.33
CA ILE A 253 -4.50 11.19 -1.09
C ILE A 253 -5.79 11.14 -0.27
N TYR A 254 -5.75 10.63 0.95
CA TYR A 254 -6.91 10.57 1.82
C TYR A 254 -6.81 11.59 2.97
N PRO A 255 -7.93 12.21 3.35
CA PRO A 255 -8.06 12.80 4.68
C PRO A 255 -7.84 11.75 5.79
N SER A 256 -7.38 12.20 6.95
CA SER A 256 -7.17 11.36 8.12
C SER A 256 -8.41 10.54 8.47
N GLY A 257 -8.21 9.26 8.76
CA GLY A 257 -9.27 8.33 9.15
C GLY A 257 -10.06 7.71 7.99
N GLU A 258 -9.86 8.14 6.75
CA GLU A 258 -10.70 7.66 5.64
C GLU A 258 -10.19 6.38 4.97
N ARG A 259 -8.89 6.08 5.07
CA ARG A 259 -8.27 4.91 4.41
C ARG A 259 -7.84 3.84 5.43
N PRO A 260 -8.68 2.83 5.69
CA PRO A 260 -8.31 1.72 6.58
C PRO A 260 -7.24 0.85 5.93
N HIS A 261 -6.23 0.45 6.68
CA HIS A 261 -5.25 -0.57 6.30
C HIS A 261 -5.00 -1.50 7.49
N ASN A 262 -4.55 -2.73 7.22
CA ASN A 262 -4.37 -3.76 8.25
C ASN A 262 -2.91 -4.23 8.37
N ASP A 263 -2.04 -3.63 7.56
CA ASP A 263 -0.66 -4.00 7.36
C ASP A 263 0.15 -2.77 6.91
N LEU A 264 1.45 -2.83 7.17
CA LEU A 264 2.47 -1.97 6.59
C LEU A 264 3.23 -2.78 5.55
N ASP A 265 2.98 -2.49 4.27
CA ASP A 265 3.78 -3.01 3.19
C ASP A 265 5.07 -2.18 3.04
N LEU A 266 6.22 -2.80 3.24
CA LEU A 266 7.54 -2.17 3.12
C LEU A 266 8.33 -2.79 1.98
N LEU A 267 9.04 -1.99 1.20
CA LEU A 267 10.01 -2.47 0.22
C LEU A 267 11.42 -2.12 0.67
N VAL A 268 12.32 -3.10 0.62
CA VAL A 268 13.76 -2.97 0.84
C VAL A 268 14.52 -3.45 -0.39
N ARG A 269 15.82 -3.15 -0.46
CA ARG A 269 16.68 -3.84 -1.41
C ARG A 269 16.88 -5.30 -0.96
N PRO A 270 17.02 -6.26 -1.88
CA PRO A 270 17.24 -7.66 -1.53
C PRO A 270 18.41 -7.89 -0.56
N GLU A 271 19.52 -7.20 -0.76
CA GLU A 271 20.73 -7.27 0.06
C GLU A 271 20.54 -6.75 1.49
N ASP A 272 19.57 -5.86 1.71
CA ASP A 272 19.31 -5.24 3.01
C ASP A 272 18.25 -6.01 3.83
N ALA A 273 17.53 -6.94 3.19
CA ALA A 273 16.34 -7.56 3.78
C ALA A 273 16.62 -8.33 5.08
N GLY A 274 17.71 -9.11 5.12
CA GLY A 274 18.12 -9.85 6.33
C GLY A 274 18.54 -8.92 7.45
N GLY A 275 19.32 -7.87 7.13
CA GLY A 275 19.76 -6.86 8.08
C GLY A 275 18.59 -6.15 8.76
N LEU A 276 17.66 -5.60 7.97
CA LEU A 276 16.49 -4.92 8.51
C LEU A 276 15.58 -5.86 9.29
N TRP A 277 15.36 -7.09 8.81
CA TRP A 277 14.53 -8.08 9.51
C TRP A 277 15.05 -8.33 10.94
N ARG A 278 16.38 -8.52 11.10
CA ARG A 278 17.01 -8.71 12.42
C ARG A 278 16.86 -7.46 13.29
N ARG A 279 17.04 -6.26 12.73
CA ARG A 279 16.85 -4.99 13.48
C ARG A 279 15.41 -4.79 13.95
N LEU A 280 14.43 -5.05 13.09
CA LEU A 280 13.01 -5.00 13.47
C LEU A 280 12.72 -6.01 14.58
N ALA A 281 13.27 -7.23 14.51
CA ALA A 281 13.11 -8.22 15.56
C ALA A 281 13.67 -7.72 16.92
N SER A 282 14.88 -7.17 16.92
CA SER A 282 15.47 -6.54 18.11
C SER A 282 14.69 -5.31 18.60
N GLY A 283 14.01 -4.59 17.70
CA GLY A 283 13.15 -3.45 17.98
C GLY A 283 11.74 -3.81 18.50
N GLY A 284 11.48 -5.08 18.83
CA GLY A 284 10.23 -5.54 19.44
C GLY A 284 9.16 -6.03 18.45
N PHE A 285 9.52 -6.23 17.18
CA PHE A 285 8.67 -6.93 16.22
C PHE A 285 8.85 -8.45 16.38
N ALA A 286 7.78 -9.19 16.53
CA ALA A 286 7.78 -10.64 16.57
C ALA A 286 7.71 -11.20 15.13
N PRO A 287 8.67 -12.03 14.70
CA PRO A 287 8.64 -12.59 13.36
C PRO A 287 7.60 -13.69 13.18
N GLU A 288 6.92 -13.70 12.03
CA GLU A 288 6.00 -14.76 11.63
C GLU A 288 6.61 -15.61 10.51
N GLY A 289 7.54 -16.47 10.92
CA GLY A 289 8.24 -17.41 10.06
C GLY A 289 9.73 -17.13 9.96
N PRO A 290 10.44 -17.88 9.09
CA PRO A 290 11.88 -17.78 8.99
C PRO A 290 12.31 -16.46 8.35
N GLU A 291 13.56 -16.10 8.64
CA GLU A 291 14.29 -15.00 8.03
C GLU A 291 14.28 -15.06 6.49
N PRO A 292 14.24 -13.91 5.78
CA PRO A 292 14.19 -13.86 4.31
C PRO A 292 15.25 -14.72 3.61
N GLU A 293 16.50 -14.71 4.09
CA GLU A 293 17.62 -15.46 3.50
C GLU A 293 17.37 -16.98 3.46
N ARG A 294 16.51 -17.49 4.36
CA ARG A 294 16.13 -18.90 4.43
C ARG A 294 14.96 -19.25 3.51
N ARG A 295 14.32 -18.27 2.88
CA ARG A 295 13.27 -18.48 1.88
C ARG A 295 13.87 -18.32 0.49
N ARG A 296 13.83 -19.38 -0.31
CA ARG A 296 14.13 -19.33 -1.76
C ARG A 296 12.99 -18.72 -2.57
N ASP A 297 11.86 -18.45 -1.93
CA ASP A 297 10.64 -18.04 -2.60
C ASP A 297 10.55 -16.53 -2.74
N TRP A 298 9.99 -16.15 -3.88
CA TRP A 298 9.39 -14.85 -4.07
C TRP A 298 8.32 -14.64 -3.01
N PHE A 299 8.43 -13.53 -2.29
CA PHE A 299 7.47 -12.91 -1.36
C PHE A 299 7.72 -13.05 0.16
N ALA A 300 7.73 -11.86 0.77
CA ALA A 300 7.28 -11.48 2.11
C ALA A 300 7.78 -12.29 3.31
N SER A 301 8.52 -11.61 4.19
CA SER A 301 8.53 -11.96 5.60
C SER A 301 7.49 -11.11 6.32
N THR A 302 6.54 -11.76 6.99
CA THR A 302 5.56 -11.10 7.85
C THR A 302 6.16 -10.95 9.25
N LEU A 303 6.08 -9.75 9.79
CA LEU A 303 6.46 -9.39 11.15
C LEU A 303 5.22 -8.82 11.85
N ARG A 304 5.08 -9.01 13.16
CA ARG A 304 4.01 -8.41 13.97
C ARG A 304 4.60 -7.54 15.06
N TRP A 305 4.04 -6.35 15.24
CA TRP A 305 4.52 -5.44 16.27
C TRP A 305 3.71 -5.53 17.57
N ARG A 306 4.40 -5.77 18.70
CA ARG A 306 3.85 -5.92 20.07
C ARG A 306 2.86 -7.09 20.25
N ARG A 307 2.93 -7.75 21.41
CA ARG A 307 2.12 -8.95 21.76
C ARG A 307 0.60 -8.68 21.90
N ALA A 308 0.18 -7.40 21.91
CA ALA A 308 -1.21 -6.99 22.11
C ALA A 308 -1.76 -6.00 21.05
N ALA A 309 -0.96 -5.53 20.08
CA ALA A 309 -1.38 -4.55 19.06
C ALA A 309 -1.26 -5.11 17.64
N ARG A 310 -2.16 -4.66 16.75
CA ARG A 310 -2.54 -5.28 15.47
C ARG A 310 -1.77 -4.77 14.24
N VAL A 311 -0.53 -4.30 14.40
CA VAL A 311 0.25 -3.84 13.23
C VAL A 311 1.03 -5.00 12.66
N GLN A 312 0.53 -5.52 11.53
CA GLN A 312 1.27 -6.44 10.68
C GLN A 312 2.22 -5.63 9.79
N VAL A 313 3.44 -6.11 9.62
CA VAL A 313 4.42 -5.55 8.68
C VAL A 313 4.78 -6.64 7.68
N ASP A 314 4.59 -6.36 6.40
CA ASP A 314 5.00 -7.25 5.31
C ASP A 314 6.23 -6.65 4.63
N LEU A 315 7.38 -7.33 4.79
CA LEU A 315 8.65 -6.91 4.23
C LEU A 315 8.86 -7.54 2.85
N HIS A 316 8.86 -6.70 1.81
CA HIS A 316 9.06 -7.05 0.42
C HIS A 316 10.46 -6.65 -0.04
N TRP A 317 11.07 -7.43 -0.94
CA TRP A 317 12.31 -7.05 -1.64
C TRP A 317 12.15 -7.06 -3.17
N GLN A 318 10.93 -7.26 -3.64
CA GLN A 318 10.59 -7.25 -5.06
C GLN A 318 9.14 -6.84 -5.25
N LEU A 319 8.86 -6.08 -6.32
CA LEU A 319 7.50 -5.75 -6.73
C LEU A 319 7.04 -6.64 -7.88
N GLY A 320 5.75 -6.97 -7.86
CA GLY A 320 5.08 -7.71 -8.93
C GLY A 320 5.29 -9.22 -8.89
N THR A 321 4.71 -9.92 -9.88
CA THR A 321 4.86 -11.37 -10.06
C THR A 321 5.96 -11.64 -11.09
N PRO A 322 6.84 -12.64 -10.88
CA PRO A 322 7.85 -12.99 -11.88
C PRO A 322 7.21 -13.25 -13.23
N GLY A 323 7.79 -12.69 -14.29
CA GLY A 323 7.32 -12.87 -15.67
C GLY A 323 6.08 -12.07 -16.05
N ARG A 324 5.47 -11.30 -15.13
CA ARG A 324 4.33 -10.40 -15.46
C ARG A 324 4.75 -8.95 -15.59
N THR A 325 5.53 -8.46 -14.65
CA THR A 325 6.04 -7.08 -14.61
C THR A 325 7.53 -7.08 -14.31
N ARG A 326 8.25 -6.05 -14.76
CA ARG A 326 9.71 -5.94 -14.64
C ARG A 326 10.05 -4.76 -13.75
N TRP A 327 10.09 -5.02 -12.45
CA TRP A 327 10.52 -4.03 -11.46
C TRP A 327 11.99 -4.25 -11.12
N ASP A 328 12.74 -3.15 -11.13
CA ASP A 328 14.13 -3.07 -10.71
C ASP A 328 14.15 -2.28 -9.40
N ALA A 329 14.51 -2.94 -8.30
CA ALA A 329 14.51 -2.34 -6.98
C ALA A 329 15.47 -1.15 -6.91
N HIS A 330 16.72 -1.28 -7.39
CA HIS A 330 17.68 -0.18 -7.34
C HIS A 330 17.17 1.06 -8.08
N ARG A 331 16.58 0.87 -9.27
CA ARG A 331 15.96 1.97 -10.02
C ARG A 331 14.75 2.56 -9.32
N LEU A 332 13.99 1.78 -8.56
CA LEU A 332 12.87 2.30 -7.77
C LEU A 332 13.38 3.19 -6.63
N PHE A 333 14.36 2.71 -5.88
CA PHE A 333 14.97 3.46 -4.78
C PHE A 333 15.62 4.76 -5.27
N ALA A 334 16.32 4.73 -6.41
CA ALA A 334 16.93 5.92 -7.00
C ALA A 334 15.92 7.03 -7.37
N ARG A 335 14.63 6.71 -7.52
CA ARG A 335 13.54 7.67 -7.78
C ARG A 335 12.61 7.85 -6.59
N ALA A 336 12.81 7.10 -5.49
CA ALA A 336 11.91 7.13 -4.36
C ALA A 336 11.94 8.53 -3.73
N GLU A 337 10.77 9.00 -3.31
CA GLU A 337 10.64 10.28 -2.62
C GLU A 337 10.84 10.05 -1.12
N ARG A 338 11.50 10.98 -0.43
CA ARG A 338 11.62 10.91 1.02
C ARG A 338 10.25 10.94 1.69
N TRP A 339 10.04 10.09 2.69
CA TRP A 339 8.83 10.11 3.50
C TRP A 339 8.86 11.36 4.40
N PRO A 340 7.79 12.18 4.46
CA PRO A 340 7.86 13.44 5.20
C PRO A 340 8.10 13.23 6.70
N GLY A 341 9.17 13.83 7.22
CA GLY A 341 9.54 13.76 8.64
C GLY A 341 10.25 12.48 9.08
N ALA A 342 10.68 11.64 8.15
CA ALA A 342 11.46 10.43 8.44
C ALA A 342 12.87 10.53 7.81
N GLU A 343 13.82 9.77 8.33
CA GLU A 343 15.21 9.76 7.84
C GLU A 343 15.48 8.63 6.85
N ALA A 344 15.11 7.40 7.21
CA ALA A 344 15.35 6.19 6.44
C ALA A 344 14.13 5.74 5.64
N LEU A 345 12.95 6.34 5.88
CA LEU A 345 11.74 6.04 5.13
C LEU A 345 11.62 6.88 3.84
N HIS A 346 11.16 6.19 2.81
CA HIS A 346 10.84 6.71 1.49
C HIS A 346 9.44 6.25 1.09
N ARG A 347 8.96 6.72 -0.05
CA ARG A 347 7.75 6.27 -0.73
C ARG A 347 8.01 6.22 -2.23
N LEU A 348 7.19 5.45 -2.94
CA LEU A 348 7.28 5.42 -4.40
C LEU A 348 7.04 6.82 -4.99
N ALA A 349 7.78 7.17 -6.03
CA ALA A 349 7.43 8.29 -6.88
C ALA A 349 6.00 8.11 -7.41
N ALA A 350 5.28 9.21 -7.62
CA ALA A 350 3.87 9.16 -8.04
C ALA A 350 3.61 8.25 -9.27
N PRO A 351 4.45 8.25 -10.33
CA PRO A 351 4.26 7.33 -11.45
C PRO A 351 4.46 5.86 -11.09
N ASP A 352 5.46 5.55 -10.26
CA ASP A 352 5.74 4.20 -9.79
C ASP A 352 4.61 3.66 -8.91
N LEU A 353 4.08 4.49 -8.00
CA LEU A 353 2.93 4.16 -7.16
C LEU A 353 1.70 3.79 -7.99
N ALA A 354 1.33 4.63 -8.95
CA ALA A 354 0.15 4.42 -9.78
C ALA A 354 0.22 3.10 -10.58
N VAL A 355 1.38 2.83 -11.20
CA VAL A 355 1.60 1.59 -11.97
C VAL A 355 1.63 0.36 -11.06
N HIS A 356 2.24 0.47 -9.88
CA HIS A 356 2.25 -0.59 -8.88
C HIS A 356 0.82 -0.96 -8.43
N LEU A 357 0.00 0.04 -8.08
CA LEU A 357 -1.37 -0.17 -7.64
C LEU A 357 -2.25 -0.78 -8.74
N ALA A 358 -2.12 -0.31 -9.99
CA ALA A 358 -2.86 -0.87 -11.11
C ALA A 358 -2.51 -2.34 -11.36
N SER A 359 -1.21 -2.65 -11.36
CA SER A 359 -0.71 -4.02 -11.50
C SER A 359 -1.17 -4.90 -10.35
N HIS A 360 -1.12 -4.40 -9.11
CA HIS A 360 -1.57 -5.12 -7.92
C HIS A 360 -3.08 -5.44 -7.99
N ALA A 361 -3.91 -4.44 -8.28
CA ALA A 361 -5.36 -4.60 -8.38
C ALA A 361 -5.74 -5.60 -9.46
N VAL A 362 -5.17 -5.49 -10.67
CA VAL A 362 -5.54 -6.37 -11.79
C VAL A 362 -4.94 -7.77 -11.65
N SER A 363 -3.66 -7.89 -11.29
CA SER A 363 -2.93 -9.17 -11.36
C SER A 363 -3.15 -10.10 -10.17
N PHE A 364 -3.40 -9.54 -8.98
CA PHE A 364 -3.55 -10.32 -7.75
C PHE A 364 -5.00 -10.47 -7.32
N HIS A 365 -5.78 -9.41 -7.52
CA HIS A 365 -7.16 -9.37 -7.04
C HIS A 365 -8.16 -9.58 -8.17
N GLY A 366 -7.84 -9.11 -9.38
CA GLY A 366 -8.79 -9.07 -10.48
C GLY A 366 -10.02 -8.25 -10.10
N ALA A 367 -11.10 -8.36 -10.88
CA ALA A 367 -12.31 -7.56 -10.64
C ALA A 367 -13.02 -7.85 -9.31
N SER A 368 -12.87 -9.05 -8.74
CA SER A 368 -13.44 -9.42 -7.44
C SER A 368 -12.69 -8.84 -6.25
N GLY A 369 -11.68 -7.98 -6.47
CA GLY A 369 -11.00 -7.27 -5.41
C GLY A 369 -11.92 -6.34 -4.61
N ARG A 370 -11.49 -6.03 -3.38
CA ARG A 370 -12.19 -5.05 -2.53
C ARG A 370 -12.28 -3.71 -3.23
N ARG A 371 -13.42 -3.01 -3.07
CA ARG A 371 -13.66 -1.74 -3.79
C ARG A 371 -12.73 -0.61 -3.35
N ILE A 372 -12.19 -0.65 -2.13
CA ILE A 372 -11.20 0.33 -1.69
C ILE A 372 -9.99 0.42 -2.64
N TRP A 373 -9.55 -0.68 -3.24
CA TRP A 373 -8.41 -0.67 -4.18
C TRP A 373 -8.74 0.04 -5.50
N TRP A 374 -9.97 -0.12 -5.96
CA TRP A 374 -10.47 0.59 -7.13
C TRP A 374 -10.73 2.06 -6.83
N LEU A 375 -11.13 2.38 -5.58
CA LEU A 375 -11.28 3.76 -5.13
C LEU A 375 -9.92 4.47 -5.08
N ASP A 376 -8.86 3.79 -4.59
CA ASP A 376 -7.51 4.33 -4.59
C ASP A 376 -7.10 4.79 -6.00
N LEU A 377 -7.32 3.93 -7.00
CA LEU A 377 -7.05 4.23 -8.41
C LEU A 377 -7.93 5.35 -8.97
N PHE A 378 -9.21 5.36 -8.62
CA PHE A 378 -10.14 6.42 -9.02
C PHE A 378 -9.69 7.79 -8.49
N LEU A 379 -9.27 7.86 -7.23
CA LEU A 379 -8.81 9.10 -6.60
C LEU A 379 -7.46 9.60 -7.14
N LEU A 380 -6.63 8.71 -7.72
CA LEU A 380 -5.44 9.13 -8.45
C LEU A 380 -5.78 9.80 -9.79
N GLY A 381 -6.96 9.52 -10.36
CA GLY A 381 -7.57 10.28 -11.46
C GLY A 381 -6.61 10.69 -12.58
N ASP A 382 -6.34 11.99 -12.68
CA ASP A 382 -5.47 12.59 -13.71
C ASP A 382 -4.04 12.06 -13.69
N LEU A 383 -3.49 11.76 -12.51
CA LEU A 383 -2.17 11.16 -12.41
C LEU A 383 -2.13 9.82 -13.16
N LEU A 384 -3.14 8.97 -12.96
CA LEU A 384 -3.23 7.65 -13.60
C LEU A 384 -3.22 7.75 -15.13
N ARG A 385 -3.74 8.86 -15.67
CA ARG A 385 -3.86 9.13 -17.11
C ARG A 385 -2.67 9.89 -17.69
N SER A 386 -1.77 10.41 -16.85
CA SER A 386 -0.60 11.18 -17.25
C SER A 386 0.37 10.40 -18.15
N GLU A 387 1.08 11.11 -19.02
CA GLU A 387 2.06 10.48 -19.90
C GLU A 387 3.23 9.86 -19.13
N ALA A 388 3.60 10.44 -17.98
CA ALA A 388 4.62 9.87 -17.09
C ALA A 388 4.22 8.47 -16.59
N VAL A 389 2.97 8.29 -16.16
CA VAL A 389 2.44 6.99 -15.72
C VAL A 389 2.36 6.00 -16.90
N ARG A 390 1.89 6.44 -18.07
CA ARG A 390 1.81 5.59 -19.27
C ARG A 390 3.19 5.11 -19.72
N ARG A 391 4.17 6.02 -19.78
CA ARG A 391 5.56 5.70 -20.08
C ARG A 391 6.09 4.68 -19.08
N ARG A 392 5.87 4.93 -17.78
CA ARG A 392 6.32 4.01 -16.73
C ARG A 392 5.67 2.63 -16.83
N ALA A 393 4.38 2.56 -17.14
CA ALA A 393 3.68 1.29 -17.35
C ALA A 393 4.29 0.51 -18.52
N ARG A 394 4.67 1.16 -19.63
CA ARG A 394 5.34 0.50 -20.76
C ARG A 394 6.71 -0.04 -20.38
N GLU A 395 7.49 0.71 -19.60
CA GLU A 395 8.82 0.29 -19.14
C GLU A 395 8.76 -0.99 -18.30
N VAL A 396 7.79 -1.09 -17.39
CA VAL A 396 7.66 -2.25 -16.48
C VAL A 396 6.75 -3.35 -17.04
N GLY A 397 6.16 -3.18 -18.22
CA GLY A 397 5.27 -4.16 -18.86
C GLY A 397 3.88 -4.27 -18.20
N ALA A 398 3.36 -3.15 -17.70
CA ALA A 398 2.08 -3.04 -16.98
C ALA A 398 1.04 -2.18 -17.72
N ARG A 399 1.19 -1.94 -19.03
CA ARG A 399 0.28 -1.07 -19.80
C ARG A 399 -1.16 -1.58 -19.78
N VAL A 400 -1.39 -2.86 -20.05
CA VAL A 400 -2.74 -3.45 -20.04
C VAL A 400 -3.33 -3.43 -18.63
N CYS A 401 -2.52 -3.65 -17.59
CA CYS A 401 -2.98 -3.52 -16.20
C CYS A 401 -3.42 -2.08 -15.89
N LEU A 402 -2.63 -1.07 -16.29
CA LEU A 402 -2.96 0.33 -16.11
C LEU A 402 -4.29 0.70 -16.79
N GLU A 403 -4.43 0.36 -18.07
CA GLU A 403 -5.63 0.68 -18.85
C GLU A 403 -6.89 -0.03 -18.30
N ALA A 404 -6.78 -1.31 -17.95
CA ALA A 404 -7.88 -2.06 -17.37
C ALA A 404 -8.27 -1.52 -15.98
N ALA A 405 -7.28 -1.08 -15.20
CA ALA A 405 -7.49 -0.50 -13.88
C ALA A 405 -8.22 0.85 -13.94
N ASP A 406 -7.79 1.75 -14.83
CA ASP A 406 -8.45 3.05 -15.06
C ASP A 406 -9.92 2.87 -15.47
N LEU A 407 -10.17 2.02 -16.48
CA LEU A 407 -11.53 1.72 -16.95
C LEU A 407 -12.40 1.17 -15.82
N ARG A 408 -11.88 0.21 -15.03
CA ARG A 408 -12.66 -0.38 -13.93
C ARG A 408 -12.93 0.62 -12.81
N ALA A 409 -11.96 1.46 -12.45
CA ALA A 409 -12.13 2.49 -11.44
C ALA A 409 -13.20 3.52 -11.85
N ARG A 410 -13.18 3.97 -13.11
CA ARG A 410 -14.18 4.90 -13.68
C ARG A 410 -15.56 4.28 -13.82
N GLU A 411 -15.65 2.98 -14.12
CA GLU A 411 -16.93 2.27 -14.13
C GLU A 411 -17.56 2.20 -12.74
N LEU A 412 -16.75 1.85 -11.74
CA LEU A 412 -17.24 1.66 -10.37
C LEU A 412 -17.57 2.98 -9.67
N PHE A 413 -16.76 4.01 -9.89
CA PHE A 413 -16.83 5.25 -9.13
C PHE A 413 -17.08 6.49 -9.98
N GLY A 414 -16.90 6.46 -11.29
CA GLY A 414 -17.20 7.59 -12.20
C GLY A 414 -18.55 7.50 -12.90
N GLY A 415 -19.22 6.34 -12.87
CA GLY A 415 -20.48 6.11 -13.58
C GLY A 415 -20.30 5.90 -15.09
N GLU A 416 -19.06 5.77 -15.57
CA GLU A 416 -18.77 5.59 -16.98
C GLU A 416 -18.95 4.14 -17.42
N ARG A 417 -19.42 3.92 -18.66
CA ARG A 417 -19.49 2.56 -19.21
C ARG A 417 -18.18 2.20 -19.89
N SER A 418 -17.61 1.06 -19.51
CA SER A 418 -16.41 0.50 -20.17
C SER A 418 -16.64 0.33 -21.69
N PRO A 419 -15.72 0.80 -22.54
CA PRO A 419 -15.85 0.66 -23.99
C PRO A 419 -15.81 -0.81 -24.42
N ARG A 420 -16.57 -1.15 -25.47
CA ARG A 420 -16.71 -2.55 -25.95
C ARG A 420 -15.50 -3.06 -26.74
N ARG A 421 -14.58 -2.20 -27.17
CA ARG A 421 -13.46 -2.57 -28.06
C ARG A 421 -12.11 -2.47 -27.33
N GLY A 422 -11.15 -3.29 -27.75
CA GLY A 422 -9.78 -3.30 -27.24
C GLY A 422 -9.51 -4.29 -26.10
N ARG A 423 -8.23 -4.62 -25.91
CA ARG A 423 -7.76 -5.63 -24.95
C ARG A 423 -8.03 -5.23 -23.50
N ALA A 424 -7.79 -3.98 -23.12
CA ALA A 424 -8.09 -3.48 -21.78
C ALA A 424 -9.59 -3.56 -21.45
N GLY A 425 -10.45 -3.20 -22.41
CA GLY A 425 -11.90 -3.36 -22.30
C GLY A 425 -12.32 -4.83 -22.20
N LEU A 426 -11.64 -5.75 -22.90
CA LEU A 426 -11.85 -7.18 -22.71
C LEU A 426 -11.45 -7.65 -21.30
N VAL A 427 -10.27 -7.28 -20.81
CA VAL A 427 -9.79 -7.62 -19.46
C VAL A 427 -10.75 -7.10 -18.39
N ALA A 428 -11.17 -5.84 -18.49
CA ALA A 428 -12.14 -5.24 -17.56
C ALA A 428 -13.48 -5.99 -17.58
N ARG A 429 -14.01 -6.32 -18.75
CA ARG A 429 -15.29 -7.05 -18.90
C ARG A 429 -15.22 -8.48 -18.41
N LEU A 430 -14.15 -9.21 -18.73
CA LEU A 430 -13.95 -10.58 -18.25
C LEU A 430 -13.78 -10.59 -16.74
N GLY A 431 -13.10 -9.59 -16.19
CA GLY A 431 -13.10 -9.33 -14.76
C GLY A 431 -14.52 -9.16 -14.21
N ALA A 432 -15.29 -8.21 -14.73
CA ALA A 432 -16.65 -7.96 -14.26
C ALA A 432 -17.57 -9.20 -14.40
N ALA A 433 -17.41 -9.98 -15.46
CA ALA A 433 -18.13 -11.24 -15.66
C ALA A 433 -17.72 -12.30 -14.63
N ALA A 434 -16.41 -12.45 -14.37
CA ALA A 434 -15.88 -13.35 -13.35
C ALA A 434 -16.39 -13.00 -11.95
N GLU A 435 -16.49 -11.70 -11.64
CA GLU A 435 -17.03 -11.22 -10.37
C GLU A 435 -18.51 -11.62 -10.21
N ARG A 436 -19.33 -11.41 -11.25
CA ARG A 436 -20.75 -11.84 -11.25
C ARG A 436 -20.91 -13.35 -11.10
N ALA A 437 -19.95 -14.12 -11.62
CA ALA A 437 -19.92 -15.58 -11.50
C ALA A 437 -19.28 -16.12 -10.20
N GLY A 438 -18.96 -15.24 -9.22
CA GLY A 438 -18.43 -15.67 -7.91
C GLY A 438 -16.90 -15.79 -7.81
N GLY A 439 -16.13 -15.32 -8.80
CA GLY A 439 -14.72 -14.95 -8.60
C GLY A 439 -13.73 -16.10 -8.36
N GLY A 440 -13.95 -17.28 -8.97
CA GLY A 440 -13.06 -18.43 -8.85
C GLY A 440 -11.59 -18.13 -9.20
N ARG A 441 -10.64 -18.88 -8.61
CA ARG A 441 -9.20 -18.73 -8.88
C ARG A 441 -8.88 -18.81 -10.38
N ALA A 442 -9.52 -19.72 -11.12
CA ALA A 442 -9.34 -19.88 -12.56
C ALA A 442 -9.70 -18.61 -13.35
N ALA A 443 -10.82 -17.95 -12.99
CA ALA A 443 -11.23 -16.72 -13.65
C ALA A 443 -10.26 -15.56 -13.37
N ARG A 444 -9.75 -15.46 -12.13
CA ARG A 444 -8.68 -14.50 -11.79
C ARG A 444 -7.40 -14.76 -12.59
N TRP A 445 -7.04 -16.03 -12.78
CA TRP A 445 -5.90 -16.41 -13.61
C TRP A 445 -6.08 -16.05 -15.08
N ALA A 446 -7.26 -16.30 -15.65
CA ALA A 446 -7.57 -15.93 -17.03
C ALA A 446 -7.45 -14.42 -17.25
N VAL A 447 -8.01 -13.61 -16.34
CA VAL A 447 -7.88 -12.15 -16.37
C VAL A 447 -6.42 -11.73 -16.26
N ALA A 448 -5.67 -12.30 -15.32
CA ALA A 448 -4.26 -11.97 -15.13
C ALA A 448 -3.38 -12.37 -16.34
N ALA A 449 -3.68 -13.50 -16.99
CA ALA A 449 -3.01 -13.95 -18.21
C ALA A 449 -3.27 -12.98 -19.38
N LEU A 450 -4.52 -12.53 -19.52
CA LEU A 450 -4.90 -11.53 -20.53
C LEU A 450 -4.33 -10.14 -20.24
N ALA A 451 -3.96 -9.86 -18.98
CA ALA A 451 -3.37 -8.59 -18.56
C ALA A 451 -1.86 -8.48 -18.84
N VAL A 452 -1.22 -9.52 -19.39
CA VAL A 452 0.22 -9.50 -19.70
C VAL A 452 0.51 -8.77 -21.01
N ASP A 453 1.32 -7.72 -20.98
CA ASP A 453 1.58 -6.87 -22.16
C ASP A 453 2.15 -7.65 -23.36
N ARG A 454 3.09 -8.57 -23.12
CA ARG A 454 3.87 -9.23 -24.19
C ARG A 454 3.51 -10.72 -24.30
N PRO A 455 3.31 -11.27 -25.51
CA PRO A 455 3.03 -12.70 -25.70
C PRO A 455 4.08 -13.62 -25.06
N GLY A 456 5.37 -13.27 -25.14
CA GLY A 456 6.44 -14.04 -24.50
C GLY A 456 6.37 -14.05 -22.96
N ASP A 457 5.83 -13.00 -22.35
CA ASP A 457 5.62 -12.94 -20.89
C ASP A 457 4.46 -13.85 -20.48
N LEU A 458 3.44 -14.02 -21.33
CA LEU A 458 2.37 -15.00 -21.11
C LEU A 458 2.90 -16.43 -21.14
N ILE A 459 3.74 -16.78 -22.12
CA ILE A 459 4.37 -18.12 -22.18
C ILE A 459 5.20 -18.37 -20.93
N ARG A 460 5.97 -17.38 -20.46
CA ARG A 460 6.73 -17.49 -19.21
C ARG A 460 5.83 -17.67 -17.98
N ALA A 461 4.74 -16.91 -17.90
CA ALA A 461 3.78 -17.03 -16.80
C ALA A 461 3.11 -18.42 -16.80
N VAL A 462 2.69 -18.92 -17.96
CA VAL A 462 2.12 -20.26 -18.12
C VAL A 462 3.12 -21.34 -17.73
N ARG A 463 4.36 -21.27 -18.24
CA ARG A 463 5.44 -22.20 -17.87
C ARG A 463 5.73 -22.19 -16.38
N HIS A 464 5.81 -21.00 -15.77
CA HIS A 464 6.05 -20.86 -14.33
C HIS A 464 4.94 -21.52 -13.50
N VAL A 465 3.67 -21.34 -13.89
CA VAL A 465 2.53 -21.98 -13.22
C VAL A 465 2.51 -23.48 -13.44
N ALA A 466 2.69 -23.94 -14.67
CA ALA A 466 2.72 -25.35 -15.02
C ALA A 466 3.87 -26.10 -14.31
N ALA A 467 4.98 -25.42 -14.03
CA ALA A 467 6.13 -25.98 -13.30
C ALA A 467 5.94 -26.02 -11.78
N ARG A 468 4.93 -25.35 -11.19
CA ARG A 468 4.75 -25.31 -9.73
C ARG A 468 4.50 -26.69 -9.08
N PRO A 469 3.63 -27.55 -9.62
CA PRO A 469 3.45 -28.91 -9.08
C PRO A 469 4.77 -29.68 -9.06
N LEU A 470 5.54 -29.62 -10.16
CA LEU A 470 6.82 -30.30 -10.27
C LEU A 470 7.85 -29.80 -9.25
N ARG A 471 7.95 -28.47 -9.06
CA ARG A 471 8.87 -27.89 -8.05
C ARG A 471 8.53 -28.30 -6.62
N ARG A 472 7.23 -28.50 -6.31
CA ARG A 472 6.79 -28.97 -5.00
C ARG A 472 7.06 -30.46 -4.77
N LEU A 473 7.17 -31.24 -5.84
CA LEU A 473 7.54 -32.66 -5.73
C LEU A 473 9.06 -32.83 -5.55
N LEU A 474 9.85 -31.86 -6.00
CA LEU A 474 11.32 -31.88 -5.96
C LEU A 474 11.93 -31.18 -4.73
N ALA A 475 11.11 -30.51 -3.90
CA ALA A 475 11.51 -29.80 -2.69
C ALA A 475 10.90 -30.50 -1.48
#